data_AF-A0A8S3HMR6-F1
#
_entry.id   AF-A0A8S3HMR6-F1
#
_cell.length_a   1.000
_cell.length_b   1.000
_cell.length_c   1.000
_cell.angle_alpha   90.00
_cell.angle_beta   90.00
_cell.angle_gamma   90.00
#
_symmetry.space_group_name_H-M   'P 1'
#
loop_
_entity.id
_entity.type
_entity.pdbx_description
1 polymer ?
#
loop_
_entity_poly.entity_id
_entity_poly.type
_entity_poly.pdbx_seq_one_letter_code
_entity_poly.pdbx_strand_id
1 'polypeptide(L)'
;NMIVRIDLVSETEAQSVDIPINREPLYNTPQSGWLDFSVDENGLWLLYREINTKNFIVSKINPDTLDTQKNWILPYNPSTLSQGFIAYGIFYGIHNYNKQHSSIDVVYDIYTSLAFTTKKIEFTVPFQYLVQFTYNPYEGKIFAWDNKHLIYYVYNIERDKKFKC
;
A
#
# COMPACT_ATOMS: atom_id res chain seq x y z
N ASN A 1 11.53 -10.53 -11.60
CA ASN A 1 10.90 -10.34 -10.28
C ASN A 1 11.83 -9.48 -9.45
N MET A 2 12.19 -8.31 -9.98
CA MET A 2 13.29 -7.53 -9.45
C MET A 2 12.76 -6.16 -9.08
N ILE A 3 13.20 -5.65 -7.94
CA ILE A 3 13.03 -4.26 -7.57
C ILE A 3 14.35 -3.54 -7.83
N VAL A 4 14.26 -2.30 -8.31
CA VAL A 4 15.42 -1.52 -8.74
C VAL A 4 15.34 -0.14 -8.11
N ARG A 5 16.44 0.31 -7.52
CA ARG A 5 16.64 1.66 -7.02
C ARG A 5 17.45 2.41 -8.06
N ILE A 6 16.86 3.47 -8.62
CA ILE A 6 17.51 4.36 -9.57
C ILE A 6 17.81 5.67 -8.85
N ASP A 7 19.06 6.12 -8.93
CA ASP A 7 19.43 7.46 -8.49
C ASP A 7 19.11 8.45 -9.63
N LEU A 8 18.20 9.39 -9.36
CA LEU A 8 17.73 10.34 -10.36
C LEU A 8 18.73 11.48 -10.63
N VAL A 9 19.70 11.71 -9.73
CA VAL A 9 20.72 12.75 -9.91
C VAL A 9 21.85 12.24 -10.78
N SER A 10 22.29 11.00 -10.55
CA SER A 10 23.32 10.38 -11.39
C SER A 10 22.76 9.66 -12.61
N GLU A 11 21.43 9.49 -12.69
CA GLU A 11 20.72 8.75 -13.75
C GLU A 11 21.20 7.29 -13.90
N THR A 12 21.62 6.67 -12.79
CA THR A 12 22.15 5.30 -12.76
C THR A 12 21.33 4.37 -11.87
N GLU A 13 21.31 3.09 -12.22
CA GLU A 13 20.90 2.04 -11.29
C GLU A 13 21.87 1.99 -10.11
N ALA A 14 21.34 2.23 -8.91
CA ALA A 14 22.12 2.23 -7.68
C ALA A 14 22.14 0.84 -7.03
N GLN A 15 21.03 0.11 -7.13
CA GLN A 15 20.87 -1.21 -6.51
C GLN A 15 19.71 -1.96 -7.17
N SER A 16 19.80 -3.29 -7.23
CA SER A 16 18.70 -4.17 -7.62
C SER A 16 18.68 -5.46 -6.81
N VAL A 17 17.47 -5.96 -6.53
CA VAL A 17 17.25 -7.16 -5.71
C VAL A 17 16.09 -7.96 -6.29
N ASP A 18 16.27 -9.28 -6.41
CA ASP A 18 15.19 -10.21 -6.75
C ASP A 18 14.30 -10.49 -5.54
N ILE A 19 12.98 -10.43 -5.76
CA ILE A 19 11.96 -10.71 -4.75
C ILE A 19 11.16 -11.95 -5.18
N PRO A 20 10.96 -12.95 -4.30
CA PRO A 20 10.20 -14.16 -4.63
C PRO A 20 8.68 -13.90 -4.62
N ILE A 21 8.20 -13.21 -5.65
CA ILE A 21 6.78 -12.86 -5.82
C ILE A 21 6.04 -13.86 -6.72
N ASN A 22 4.76 -14.04 -6.44
CA ASN A 22 3.80 -14.61 -7.37
C ASN A 22 3.43 -13.56 -8.46
N ARG A 23 3.16 -14.00 -9.69
CA ARG A 23 2.82 -13.13 -10.83
C ARG A 23 1.32 -13.00 -11.11
N GLU A 24 0.48 -13.35 -10.14
CA GLU A 24 -0.92 -12.98 -10.15
C GLU A 24 -1.06 -11.49 -9.78
N PRO A 25 -2.07 -10.79 -10.33
CA PRO A 25 -2.38 -9.42 -9.92
C PRO A 25 -2.51 -9.33 -8.39
N LEU A 26 -1.92 -8.30 -7.80
CA LEU A 26 -2.00 -8.10 -6.36
C LEU A 26 -3.44 -7.81 -5.96
N TYR A 27 -4.07 -6.87 -6.65
CA TYR A 27 -5.42 -6.39 -6.40
C TYR A 27 -6.39 -6.76 -7.53
N ASN A 28 -7.69 -6.72 -7.22
CA ASN A 28 -8.78 -6.87 -8.16
C ASN A 28 -9.14 -5.53 -8.82
N THR A 29 -8.19 -5.01 -9.59
CA THR A 29 -8.39 -3.86 -10.49
C THR A 29 -7.69 -4.15 -11.83
N PRO A 30 -8.24 -3.72 -12.98
CA PRO A 30 -7.69 -4.05 -14.29
C PRO A 30 -6.23 -3.61 -14.51
N GLN A 31 -5.76 -2.59 -13.79
CA GLN A 31 -4.40 -2.07 -13.88
C GLN A 31 -3.49 -2.54 -12.73
N SER A 32 -3.89 -3.57 -11.98
CA SER A 32 -3.09 -4.04 -10.84
C SER A 32 -1.78 -4.66 -11.30
N GLY A 33 -0.67 -4.21 -10.70
CA GLY A 33 0.62 -4.88 -10.78
C GLY A 33 0.69 -6.14 -9.91
N TRP A 34 1.83 -6.82 -9.95
CA TRP A 34 2.09 -8.00 -9.08
C TRP A 34 2.53 -7.63 -7.66
N LEU A 35 3.01 -6.40 -7.50
CA LEU A 35 3.46 -5.81 -6.24
C LEU A 35 3.06 -4.33 -6.20
N ASP A 36 3.10 -3.75 -5.01
CA ASP A 36 2.88 -2.33 -4.79
C ASP A 36 3.88 -1.79 -3.76
N PHE A 37 4.34 -0.56 -3.95
CA PHE A 37 5.21 0.13 -3.02
C PHE A 37 4.40 1.11 -2.19
N SER A 38 4.68 1.17 -0.90
CA SER A 38 4.12 2.18 -0.01
C SER A 38 5.23 2.87 0.77
N VAL A 39 5.02 4.14 1.06
CA VAL A 39 5.92 4.93 1.92
C VAL A 39 5.08 5.53 3.03
N ASP A 40 5.56 5.43 4.26
CA ASP A 40 4.96 6.07 5.43
C ASP A 40 6.05 6.69 6.31
N GLU A 41 5.67 7.12 7.52
CA GLU A 41 6.56 7.69 8.53
C GLU A 41 7.67 6.73 9.00
N ASN A 42 7.48 5.43 8.80
CA ASN A 42 8.45 4.38 9.13
C ASN A 42 9.36 4.04 7.93
N GLY A 43 9.08 4.56 6.73
CA GLY A 43 9.92 4.45 5.54
C GLY A 43 9.29 3.61 4.42
N LEU A 44 10.12 2.85 3.69
CA LEU A 44 9.69 2.09 2.51
C LEU A 44 9.10 0.72 2.86
N TRP A 45 8.02 0.36 2.18
CA TRP A 45 7.32 -0.91 2.27
C TRP A 45 7.04 -1.49 0.89
N LEU A 46 6.96 -2.83 0.84
CA LEU A 46 6.58 -3.59 -0.34
C LEU A 46 5.40 -4.51 -0.01
N LEU A 47 4.37 -4.48 -0.85
CA LEU A 47 3.17 -5.29 -0.74
C LEU A 47 3.13 -6.26 -1.93
N TYR A 48 2.98 -7.56 -1.69
CA TYR A 48 2.99 -8.55 -2.77
C TYR A 48 2.37 -9.89 -2.34
N ARG A 49 2.22 -10.81 -3.29
CA ARG A 49 1.87 -12.21 -3.02
C ARG A 49 3.12 -13.07 -2.95
N GLU A 50 3.29 -13.84 -1.90
CA GLU A 50 4.40 -14.81 -1.83
C GLU A 50 4.28 -15.86 -2.95
N ILE A 51 5.40 -16.20 -3.59
CA ILE A 51 5.41 -17.11 -4.75
C ILE A 51 4.69 -18.45 -4.53
N ASN A 52 4.90 -19.08 -3.38
CA ASN A 52 4.41 -20.45 -3.10
C ASN A 52 3.04 -20.47 -2.45
N THR A 53 2.85 -19.73 -1.36
CA THR A 53 1.60 -19.75 -0.58
C THR A 53 0.55 -18.79 -1.13
N LYS A 54 0.96 -17.81 -1.96
CA LYS A 54 0.13 -16.68 -2.39
C LYS A 54 -0.40 -15.82 -1.24
N ASN A 55 0.17 -15.98 -0.05
CA ASN A 55 -0.16 -15.14 1.10
C ASN A 55 0.09 -13.67 0.78
N PHE A 56 -0.75 -12.80 1.34
CA PHE A 56 -0.54 -11.36 1.23
C PHE A 56 0.60 -10.95 2.17
N ILE A 57 1.72 -10.56 1.59
CA ILE A 57 2.90 -10.15 2.33
C ILE A 57 3.02 -8.63 2.32
N VAL A 58 3.32 -8.07 3.49
CA VAL A 58 3.87 -6.73 3.64
C VAL A 58 5.29 -6.88 4.15
N SER A 59 6.24 -6.25 3.47
CA SER A 59 7.66 -6.27 3.82
C SER A 59 8.16 -4.87 4.08
N LYS A 60 8.89 -4.69 5.17
CA LYS A 60 9.66 -3.47 5.40
C LYS A 60 10.98 -3.57 4.66
N ILE A 61 11.25 -2.60 3.79
CA ILE A 61 12.43 -2.58 2.93
C ILE A 61 13.39 -1.49 3.38
N ASN A 62 14.69 -1.78 3.37
CA ASN A 62 15.73 -0.77 3.49
C ASN A 62 15.79 0.03 2.17
N PRO A 63 15.56 1.36 2.18
CA PRO A 63 15.49 2.15 0.94
C PRO A 63 16.84 2.29 0.21
N ASP A 64 17.97 2.04 0.87
CA ASP A 64 19.30 2.15 0.27
C ASP A 64 19.79 0.82 -0.28
N THR A 65 19.64 -0.26 0.50
CA THR A 65 20.15 -1.59 0.10
C THR A 65 19.11 -2.46 -0.60
N LEU A 66 17.82 -2.09 -0.53
CA LEU A 66 16.66 -2.88 -0.94
C LEU A 66 16.48 -4.21 -0.18
N ASP A 67 17.23 -4.41 0.90
CA ASP A 67 17.10 -5.61 1.72
C ASP A 67 15.78 -5.62 2.48
N THR A 68 15.20 -6.81 2.60
CA THR A 68 14.04 -7.05 3.45
C THR A 68 14.45 -7.02 4.92
N GLN A 69 13.93 -6.06 5.67
CA GLN A 69 14.18 -5.94 7.10
C GLN A 69 13.26 -6.86 7.90
N LYS A 70 11.98 -6.95 7.51
CA LYS A 70 10.98 -7.80 8.16
C LYS A 70 9.78 -8.03 7.25
N ASN A 71 9.14 -9.20 7.40
CA ASN A 71 7.93 -9.59 6.69
C ASN A 71 6.77 -9.80 7.65
N TRP A 72 5.57 -9.50 7.19
CA TRP A 72 4.30 -9.78 7.85
C TRP A 72 3.34 -10.40 6.85
N ILE A 73 2.59 -11.40 7.31
CA ILE A 73 1.49 -12.00 6.55
C ILE A 73 0.20 -11.28 6.98
N LEU A 74 -0.46 -10.63 6.04
CA LEU A 74 -1.75 -9.99 6.27
C LEU A 74 -2.87 -11.04 6.18
N PRO A 75 -3.87 -11.01 7.07
CA PRO A 75 -4.98 -11.97 7.11
C PRO A 75 -6.06 -11.65 6.07
N TYR A 76 -5.69 -11.10 4.92
CA TYR A 76 -6.61 -10.69 3.86
C TYR A 76 -6.21 -11.32 2.53
N ASN A 77 -7.21 -11.67 1.71
CA ASN A 77 -6.96 -12.04 0.33
C ASN A 77 -6.83 -10.76 -0.51
N PRO A 78 -5.67 -10.46 -1.10
CA PRO A 78 -5.51 -9.19 -1.81
C PRO A 78 -6.34 -9.17 -3.11
N SER A 79 -6.84 -10.32 -3.59
CA SER A 79 -7.81 -10.39 -4.71
C SER A 79 -9.20 -9.88 -4.35
N THR A 80 -9.49 -9.58 -3.08
CA THR A 80 -10.75 -8.93 -2.71
C THR A 80 -10.59 -7.41 -2.60
N LEU A 81 -9.35 -6.94 -2.57
CA LEU A 81 -9.01 -5.53 -2.48
C LEU A 81 -8.82 -4.97 -3.88
N SER A 82 -9.16 -3.69 -4.04
CA SER A 82 -8.90 -2.89 -5.23
C SER A 82 -7.58 -2.12 -5.13
N GLN A 83 -7.32 -1.54 -3.96
CA GLN A 83 -6.11 -0.78 -3.64
C GLN A 83 -5.79 -0.91 -2.15
N GLY A 84 -4.56 -0.58 -1.76
CA GLY A 84 -4.20 -0.38 -0.37
C GLY A 84 -2.93 0.46 -0.22
N PHE A 85 -2.74 1.02 0.98
CA PHE A 85 -1.57 1.83 1.33
C PHE A 85 -1.24 1.63 2.81
N ILE A 86 -0.06 2.12 3.22
CA ILE A 86 0.38 2.11 4.61
C ILE A 86 0.55 3.55 5.09
N ALA A 87 0.05 3.85 6.28
CA ALA A 87 0.31 5.09 7.01
C ALA A 87 0.52 4.77 8.50
N TYR A 88 1.53 5.34 9.15
CA TYR A 88 1.89 5.07 10.54
C TYR A 88 2.01 3.57 10.93
N GLY A 89 2.41 2.70 10.00
CA GLY A 89 2.50 1.25 10.23
C GLY A 89 1.17 0.51 10.21
N ILE A 90 0.10 1.17 9.77
CA ILE A 90 -1.24 0.60 9.62
C ILE A 90 -1.50 0.43 8.12
N PHE A 91 -1.90 -0.78 7.73
CA PHE A 91 -2.39 -1.05 6.39
C PHE A 91 -3.85 -0.63 6.26
N TYR A 92 -4.15 0.13 5.22
CA TYR A 92 -5.48 0.59 4.85
C TYR A 92 -5.84 0.01 3.47
N GLY A 93 -6.97 -0.67 3.37
CA GLY A 93 -7.42 -1.32 2.13
C GLY A 93 -8.83 -0.91 1.72
N ILE A 94 -9.08 -0.95 0.41
CA ILE A 94 -10.36 -0.60 -0.23
C ILE A 94 -10.81 -1.77 -1.10
N HIS A 95 -12.09 -2.16 -1.06
CA HIS A 95 -12.61 -3.26 -1.88
C HIS A 95 -13.06 -2.87 -3.30
N ASN A 96 -13.56 -1.64 -3.52
CA ASN A 96 -14.18 -1.25 -4.78
C ASN A 96 -13.36 -0.15 -5.49
N TYR A 97 -12.94 -0.42 -6.73
CA TYR A 97 -12.29 0.59 -7.59
C TYR A 97 -13.28 1.38 -8.45
N ASN A 98 -14.48 0.84 -8.73
CA ASN A 98 -15.39 1.36 -9.75
C ASN A 98 -16.69 1.98 -9.19
N LYS A 99 -16.59 2.68 -8.05
CA LYS A 99 -17.74 3.33 -7.40
C LYS A 99 -17.45 4.79 -7.11
N GLN A 100 -18.47 5.63 -7.26
CA GLN A 100 -18.38 7.04 -6.87
C GLN A 100 -18.22 7.21 -5.36
N HIS A 101 -19.00 6.46 -4.57
CA HIS A 101 -18.88 6.42 -3.12
C HIS A 101 -18.16 5.13 -2.75
N SER A 102 -16.99 5.29 -2.14
CA SER A 102 -16.14 4.18 -1.72
C SER A 102 -15.75 4.35 -0.26
N SER A 103 -15.16 3.31 0.31
CA SER A 103 -14.79 3.28 1.72
C SER A 103 -13.47 2.57 1.91
N ILE A 104 -12.65 3.11 2.81
CA ILE A 104 -11.58 2.33 3.42
C ILE A 104 -12.22 1.50 4.53
N ASP A 105 -12.24 0.20 4.36
CA ASP A 105 -12.95 -0.76 5.22
C ASP A 105 -12.07 -1.93 5.67
N VAL A 106 -10.79 -1.92 5.28
CA VAL A 106 -9.73 -2.73 5.89
C VAL A 106 -8.76 -1.80 6.60
N VAL A 107 -8.58 -2.01 7.90
CA VAL A 107 -7.61 -1.26 8.71
C VAL A 107 -6.90 -2.26 9.63
N TYR A 108 -5.60 -2.41 9.45
CA TYR A 108 -4.82 -3.46 10.11
C TYR A 108 -3.47 -2.92 10.61
N ASP A 109 -3.25 -2.96 11.93
CA ASP A 109 -1.96 -2.63 12.51
C ASP A 109 -0.96 -3.76 12.24
N ILE A 110 0.05 -3.47 11.42
CA ILE A 110 1.04 -4.44 10.98
C ILE A 110 1.95 -4.85 12.15
N TYR A 111 2.24 -3.94 13.08
CA TYR A 111 3.15 -4.20 14.19
C TYR A 111 2.50 -5.03 15.30
N THR A 112 1.24 -4.73 15.62
CA THR A 112 0.51 -5.46 16.67
C THR A 112 -0.29 -6.66 16.14
N SER A 113 -0.36 -6.81 14.81
CA SER A 113 -1.15 -7.83 14.12
C SER A 113 -2.64 -7.78 14.45
N LEU A 114 -3.16 -6.58 14.75
CA LEU A 114 -4.56 -6.35 15.14
C LEU A 114 -5.35 -5.70 14.01
N ALA A 115 -6.47 -6.31 13.64
CA ALA A 115 -7.47 -5.66 12.82
C ALA A 115 -8.26 -4.67 13.68
N PHE A 116 -8.39 -3.43 13.20
CA PHE A 116 -9.25 -2.47 13.88
C PHE A 116 -10.70 -2.67 13.45
N THR A 117 -11.59 -2.83 14.42
CA THR A 117 -13.04 -2.73 14.21
C THR A 117 -13.43 -1.26 14.07
N THR A 118 -13.00 -0.61 12.99
CA THR A 118 -13.39 0.78 12.71
C THR A 118 -14.68 0.85 11.89
N LYS A 119 -15.40 1.96 12.06
CA LYS A 119 -16.45 2.35 11.11
C LYS A 119 -15.75 2.69 9.79
N LYS A 120 -16.31 2.19 8.68
CA LYS A 120 -15.86 2.48 7.32
C LYS A 120 -15.53 3.97 7.13
N ILE A 121 -14.34 4.27 6.63
CA ILE A 121 -13.92 5.64 6.31
C ILE A 121 -14.40 5.92 4.89
N GLU A 122 -15.56 6.59 4.79
CA GLU A 122 -16.21 6.90 3.52
C GLU A 122 -15.50 8.04 2.77
N PHE A 123 -15.46 7.94 1.45
CA PHE A 123 -14.91 8.96 0.56
C PHE A 123 -15.54 8.92 -0.82
N THR A 124 -15.37 10.01 -1.57
CA THR A 124 -15.93 10.12 -2.93
C THR A 124 -14.80 10.06 -3.95
N VAL A 125 -14.90 9.13 -4.89
CA VAL A 125 -14.10 9.06 -6.12
C VAL A 125 -14.89 9.78 -7.22
N PRO A 126 -14.57 11.04 -7.55
CA PRO A 126 -15.43 11.88 -8.41
C PRO A 126 -15.70 11.26 -9.79
N PHE A 127 -14.74 10.52 -10.33
CA PHE A 127 -14.80 9.92 -11.66
C PHE A 127 -15.05 8.41 -11.66
N GLN A 128 -15.47 7.87 -10.52
CA GLN A 128 -15.93 6.48 -10.34
C GLN A 128 -14.91 5.40 -10.72
N TYR A 129 -13.63 5.75 -10.88
CA TYR A 129 -12.58 4.81 -11.24
C TYR A 129 -11.32 5.11 -10.43
N LEU A 130 -10.81 4.11 -9.73
CA LEU A 130 -9.60 4.22 -8.91
C LEU A 130 -8.54 3.26 -9.45
N VAL A 131 -7.45 3.81 -9.96
CA VAL A 131 -6.30 3.05 -10.47
C VAL A 131 -5.25 2.92 -9.37
N GLN A 132 -4.90 4.04 -8.74
CA GLN A 132 -3.90 4.10 -7.68
C GLN A 132 -4.44 4.89 -6.48
N PHE A 133 -4.04 4.47 -5.28
CA PHE A 133 -4.36 5.14 -4.03
C PHE A 133 -3.17 5.02 -3.09
N THR A 134 -2.43 6.12 -2.88
CA THR A 134 -1.13 6.10 -2.21
C THR A 134 -1.01 7.22 -1.20
N TYR A 135 -0.29 6.98 -0.10
CA TYR A 135 -0.09 7.95 0.97
C TYR A 135 1.25 8.67 0.82
N ASN A 136 1.24 9.97 1.11
CA ASN A 136 2.45 10.78 1.21
C ASN A 136 2.65 11.23 2.66
N PRO A 137 3.64 10.68 3.39
CA PRO A 137 3.90 11.02 4.79
C PRO A 137 4.43 12.44 4.98
N TYR A 138 5.01 13.06 3.96
CA TYR A 138 5.49 14.44 4.05
C TYR A 138 4.33 15.43 4.12
N GLU A 139 3.27 15.18 3.34
CA GLU A 139 2.09 16.06 3.31
C GLU A 139 0.95 15.59 4.21
N GLY A 140 0.98 14.35 4.71
CA GLY A 140 -0.15 13.75 5.43
C GLY A 140 -1.39 13.60 4.54
N LYS A 141 -1.21 13.38 3.23
CA LYS A 141 -2.29 13.31 2.24
C LYS A 141 -2.30 11.99 1.51
N ILE A 142 -3.48 11.58 1.07
CA ILE A 142 -3.65 10.45 0.17
C ILE A 142 -3.86 10.97 -1.23
N PHE A 143 -3.03 10.51 -2.16
CA PHE A 143 -3.13 10.79 -3.59
C PHE A 143 -3.83 9.64 -4.30
N ALA A 144 -4.68 9.98 -5.26
CA ALA A 144 -5.46 9.05 -6.04
C ALA A 144 -5.37 9.39 -7.52
N TRP A 145 -5.29 8.34 -8.34
CA TRP A 145 -5.25 8.45 -9.79
C TRP A 145 -6.38 7.63 -10.40
N ASP A 146 -7.12 8.22 -11.34
CA ASP A 146 -8.27 7.60 -12.03
C ASP A 146 -8.00 7.28 -13.52
N ASN A 147 -6.74 7.41 -13.98
CA ASN A 147 -6.30 7.39 -15.39
C ASN A 147 -6.41 8.72 -16.18
N LYS A 148 -6.87 9.81 -15.56
CA LYS A 148 -7.00 11.13 -16.22
C LYS A 148 -6.70 12.32 -15.30
N HIS A 149 -7.07 12.21 -14.03
CA HIS A 149 -7.02 13.25 -13.01
C HIS A 149 -6.26 12.74 -11.79
N LEU A 150 -5.39 13.61 -11.28
CA LEU A 150 -4.78 13.44 -9.97
C LEU A 150 -5.68 14.11 -8.93
N ILE A 151 -6.11 13.36 -7.94
CA ILE A 151 -6.94 13.82 -6.83
C ILE A 151 -6.15 13.61 -5.54
N TYR A 152 -6.35 14.47 -4.54
CA TYR A 152 -5.84 14.23 -3.21
C TYR A 152 -6.95 14.38 -2.17
N TYR A 153 -6.79 13.66 -1.07
CA TYR A 153 -7.66 13.71 0.08
C TYR A 153 -6.85 14.14 1.30
N VAL A 154 -7.40 15.07 2.06
CA VAL A 154 -6.85 15.48 3.35
C VAL A 154 -7.55 14.66 4.43
N TYR A 155 -6.82 13.72 5.01
CA TYR A 155 -7.27 12.96 6.17
C TYR A 155 -6.45 13.36 7.38
N ASN A 156 -7.11 13.50 8.53
CA ASN A 156 -6.38 13.60 9.78
C ASN A 156 -6.03 12.19 10.25
N ILE A 157 -4.92 11.65 9.75
CA ILE A 157 -4.42 10.33 10.14
C ILE A 157 -3.62 10.53 11.42
N GLU A 158 -4.31 10.60 12.55
CA GLU A 158 -3.66 10.63 13.86
C GLU A 158 -3.46 9.20 14.38
N ARG A 159 -2.25 8.87 14.83
CA ARG A 159 -2.05 7.68 15.64
C ARG A 159 -2.76 7.93 16.97
N ASP A 160 -3.79 7.13 17.27
CA ASP A 160 -4.47 7.21 18.56
C ASP A 160 -3.42 7.05 19.66
N LYS A 161 -3.23 8.07 20.50
CA LYS A 161 -2.11 8.21 21.45
C LYS A 161 -2.02 7.06 22.47
N LYS A 162 -3.00 6.15 22.47
CA LYS A 162 -3.07 4.94 23.29
C LYS A 162 -2.09 3.84 22.89
N PHE A 163 -1.60 3.82 21.65
CA PHE A 163 -0.63 2.82 21.18
C PHE A 163 0.73 3.47 20.96
N LYS A 164 1.29 4.07 22.03
CA LYS A 164 2.72 4.35 22.11
C LYS A 164 3.42 3.06 22.54
N CYS A 165 4.39 2.61 21.75
CA CYS A 165 5.34 1.58 22.14
C CYS A 165 6.04 1.94 23.46
#